data_AF-B7T0W6-F1
#
_entry.id   AF-B7T0W6-F1
#
_cell.length_a   1.000
_cell.length_b   1.000
_cell.length_c   1.000
_cell.angle_alpha   90.00
_cell.angle_beta   90.00
_cell.angle_gamma   90.00
#
_symmetry.space_group_name_H-M   'P 1'
#
loop_
_entity.id
_entity.type
_entity.pdbx_description
1 polymer ?
#
loop_
_entity_poly.entity_id
_entity_poly.type
_entity_poly.pdbx_seq_one_letter_code
_entity_poly.pdbx_strand_id
1 'polypeptide(L)'
;GPEDSGKPCGVDFEVKSFCAENLEEKISKSDSVQLVVRKVQFSTLEPGPGPWAQTMRSFFLSSQPLQLQAWMDREVHYHGEAISVHVSINNYTSKVIKRIKIAVV
;
A
#
# COMPACT_ATOMS: atom_id res chain seq x y z
N GLY A 1 -15.72 -5.21 -2.71
CA GLY A 1 -15.95 -6.54 -2.10
C GLY A 1 -17.35 -7.02 -2.45
N PRO A 2 -17.72 -8.26 -2.09
CA PRO A 2 -19.06 -8.80 -2.33
C PRO A 2 -20.19 -7.94 -1.75
N GLU A 3 -19.89 -7.23 -0.66
CA GLU A 3 -20.80 -6.29 0.03
C GLU A 3 -20.70 -4.83 -0.49
N ASP A 4 -19.74 -4.52 -1.37
CA ASP A 4 -19.62 -3.17 -1.93
C ASP A 4 -20.57 -3.02 -3.12
N SER A 5 -21.56 -2.13 -2.96
CA SER A 5 -22.51 -1.75 -4.02
C SER A 5 -21.96 -0.68 -4.99
N GLY A 6 -20.67 -0.35 -4.86
CA GLY A 6 -20.00 0.63 -5.71
C GLY A 6 -19.89 0.18 -7.18
N LYS A 7 -19.81 1.15 -8.10
CA LYS A 7 -19.52 0.87 -9.51
C LYS A 7 -18.05 0.43 -9.67
N PRO A 8 -17.74 -0.46 -10.64
CA PRO A 8 -16.36 -0.83 -10.91
C PRO A 8 -15.55 0.40 -11.32
N CYS A 9 -14.35 0.53 -10.75
CA CYS A 9 -13.39 1.58 -11.07
C CYS A 9 -11.98 1.00 -11.10
N GLY A 10 -11.15 1.48 -12.01
CA GLY A 10 -9.80 0.97 -12.22
C GLY A 10 -9.05 1.78 -13.29
N VAL A 11 -7.76 1.51 -13.40
CA VAL A 11 -6.90 2.07 -14.46
C VAL A 11 -6.42 0.91 -15.32
N ASP A 12 -6.80 0.92 -16.59
CA ASP A 12 -6.38 -0.04 -17.59
C ASP A 12 -5.50 0.65 -18.63
N PHE A 13 -4.50 -0.10 -19.13
CA PHE A 13 -3.74 0.32 -20.29
C PHE A 13 -4.19 -0.50 -21.49
N GLU A 14 -4.54 0.17 -22.58
CA GLU A 14 -5.06 -0.46 -23.77
C GLU A 14 -4.14 -0.17 -24.95
N VAL A 15 -3.76 -1.22 -25.68
CA VAL A 15 -3.15 -1.11 -27.00
C VAL A 15 -4.22 -1.40 -28.03
N LYS A 16 -4.55 -0.38 -28.85
CA LYS A 16 -5.53 -0.50 -29.92
C LYS A 16 -4.86 -0.33 -31.28
N SER A 17 -5.14 -1.24 -32.19
CA SER A 17 -4.71 -1.19 -33.59
C SER A 17 -5.93 -1.20 -34.51
N PHE A 18 -5.86 -0.51 -35.64
CA PHE A 18 -6.94 -0.42 -36.61
C PHE A 18 -6.39 -0.09 -38.00
N CYS A 19 -7.17 -0.39 -39.03
CA CYS A 19 -6.89 0.04 -40.40
C CYS A 19 -7.61 1.37 -40.68
N ALA A 20 -6.90 2.35 -41.22
CA ALA A 20 -7.46 3.62 -41.68
C ALA A 20 -6.60 4.19 -42.82
N GLU A 21 -7.22 4.84 -43.79
CA GLU A 21 -6.53 5.49 -44.91
C GLU A 21 -5.97 6.88 -44.52
N ASN A 22 -6.59 7.54 -43.54
CA ASN A 22 -6.16 8.82 -43.00
C ASN A 22 -6.51 8.95 -41.51
N LEU A 23 -5.94 9.96 -40.84
CA LEU A 23 -6.06 10.15 -39.39
C LEU A 23 -7.44 10.67 -38.93
N GLU A 24 -8.27 11.15 -39.86
CA GLU A 24 -9.59 11.73 -39.58
C GLU A 24 -10.72 10.70 -39.74
N GLU A 25 -10.39 9.52 -40.29
CA GLU A 25 -11.34 8.45 -40.57
C GLU A 25 -11.95 7.89 -39.28
N LYS A 26 -13.28 7.71 -39.31
CA LYS A 26 -14.00 7.09 -38.20
C LYS A 26 -13.81 5.57 -38.25
N ILE A 27 -12.99 5.07 -37.33
CA ILE A 27 -12.67 3.65 -37.21
C ILE A 27 -13.88 2.83 -36.73
N SER A 28 -14.27 1.81 -37.49
CA SER A 28 -15.26 0.82 -37.08
C SER A 28 -14.71 -0.14 -36.03
N LYS A 29 -15.57 -0.66 -35.15
CA LYS A 29 -15.20 -1.72 -34.20
C LYS A 29 -14.78 -3.02 -34.91
N SER A 30 -15.33 -3.30 -36.09
CA SER A 30 -15.00 -4.49 -36.89
C SER A 30 -13.57 -4.47 -37.43
N ASP A 31 -13.01 -3.27 -37.63
CA ASP A 31 -11.71 -3.07 -38.27
C ASP A 31 -10.62 -2.69 -37.25
N SER A 32 -10.91 -2.94 -35.97
CA SER A 32 -10.01 -2.64 -34.87
C SER A 32 -9.79 -3.86 -33.97
N VAL A 33 -8.56 -4.02 -33.50
CA VAL A 33 -8.15 -5.01 -32.50
C VAL A 33 -7.71 -4.28 -31.24
N GLN A 34 -8.12 -4.78 -30.08
CA GLN A 34 -7.82 -4.22 -28.78
C GLN A 34 -7.15 -5.28 -27.89
N LEU A 35 -6.06 -4.91 -27.22
CA LEU A 35 -5.38 -5.71 -26.21
C LEU A 35 -5.21 -4.90 -24.93
N VAL A 36 -5.75 -5.40 -23.82
CA VAL A 36 -5.50 -4.84 -22.49
C VAL A 36 -4.13 -5.32 -22.02
N VAL A 37 -3.28 -4.38 -21.61
CA VAL A 37 -1.93 -4.63 -21.10
C VAL A 37 -1.80 -4.09 -19.67
N ARG A 38 -0.83 -4.62 -18.92
CA ARG A 38 -0.55 -4.18 -17.56
C ARG A 38 0.77 -3.44 -17.51
N LYS A 39 0.76 -2.25 -16.91
CA LYS A 39 1.98 -1.57 -16.47
C LYS A 39 2.27 -1.99 -15.03
N VAL A 40 3.31 -2.80 -14.84
CA VAL A 40 3.76 -3.25 -13.51
C VAL A 40 4.93 -2.38 -13.06
N GLN A 41 4.93 -1.97 -11.81
CA GLN A 41 6.04 -1.24 -11.19
C GLN A 41 6.91 -2.20 -10.38
N PHE A 42 8.22 -2.10 -10.56
CA PHE A 42 9.21 -2.82 -9.77
C PHE A 42 9.90 -1.86 -8.80
N SER A 43 10.43 -2.37 -7.69
CA SER A 43 11.18 -1.54 -6.75
C SER A 43 12.56 -1.19 -7.30
N THR A 44 13.18 -0.16 -6.74
CA THR A 44 14.62 0.08 -6.91
C THR A 44 15.42 -1.10 -6.33
N LEU A 45 16.62 -1.33 -6.88
CA LEU A 45 17.49 -2.44 -6.49
C LEU A 45 17.99 -2.31 -5.04
N GLU A 46 18.21 -1.06 -4.60
CA GLU A 46 18.56 -0.75 -3.22
C GLU A 46 17.32 -0.17 -2.51
N PRO A 47 16.69 -0.92 -1.59
CA PRO A 47 15.65 -0.36 -0.74
C PRO A 47 16.29 0.65 0.22
N GLY A 48 15.64 1.81 0.36
CA GLY A 48 16.06 2.81 1.33
C GLY A 48 16.00 2.30 2.77
N PRO A 49 16.47 3.10 3.75
CA PRO A 49 16.35 2.74 5.16
C PRO A 49 14.89 2.45 5.50
N GLY A 50 14.65 1.38 6.25
CA GLY A 50 13.29 0.99 6.60
C GLY A 50 12.57 2.06 7.44
N PRO A 51 11.24 2.12 7.35
CA PRO A 51 10.44 3.11 8.05
C PRO A 51 10.59 2.95 9.55
N TRP A 52 10.54 4.07 10.26
CA TRP A 52 10.47 4.11 11.70
C TRP A 52 9.40 5.10 12.14
N ALA A 53 8.73 4.80 13.24
CA ALA A 53 7.75 5.66 13.88
C ALA A 53 7.89 5.57 15.39
N GLN A 54 7.71 6.70 16.07
CA GLN A 54 7.67 6.77 17.52
C GLN A 54 6.52 7.64 17.97
N THR A 55 5.88 7.25 19.07
CA THR A 55 4.86 8.04 19.73
C THR A 55 4.97 7.92 21.24
N MET A 56 4.46 8.93 21.93
CA MET A 56 4.45 9.01 23.37
C MET A 56 3.05 9.44 23.81
N ARG A 57 2.45 8.64 24.69
CA ARG A 57 1.09 8.86 25.17
C ARG A 57 1.08 9.05 26.69
N SER A 58 0.62 10.21 27.12
CA SER A 58 0.31 10.48 28.51
C SER A 58 -1.16 10.16 28.79
N PHE A 59 -1.46 9.69 30.00
CA PHE A 59 -2.82 9.35 30.41
C PHE A 59 -3.22 10.18 31.64
N PHE A 60 -4.51 10.53 31.73
CA PHE A 60 -5.05 11.13 32.95
C PHE A 60 -4.81 10.18 34.14
N LEU A 61 -4.34 10.75 35.26
CA LEU A 61 -3.92 10.04 36.49
C LEU A 61 -2.63 9.20 36.37
N SER A 62 -1.82 9.36 35.32
CA SER A 62 -0.46 8.82 35.24
C SER A 62 0.54 9.97 35.19
N SER A 63 1.46 10.03 36.14
CA SER A 63 2.54 11.03 36.16
C SER A 63 3.57 10.80 35.06
N GLN A 64 3.70 9.55 34.61
CA GLN A 64 4.67 9.13 33.62
C GLN A 64 3.99 8.61 32.34
N PRO A 65 4.68 8.67 31.18
CA PRO A 65 4.13 8.40 29.85
C PRO A 65 4.36 6.96 29.39
N LEU A 66 3.61 6.53 28.39
CA LEU A 66 3.88 5.32 27.60
C LEU A 66 4.62 5.73 26.33
N GLN A 67 5.81 5.20 26.10
CA GLN A 67 6.55 5.40 24.85
C GLN A 67 6.46 4.13 24.00
N LEU A 68 6.15 4.30 22.72
CA LEU A 68 6.06 3.23 21.72
C LEU A 68 6.92 3.62 20.52
N GLN A 69 7.76 2.70 20.09
CA GLN A 69 8.49 2.79 18.83
C GLN A 69 8.22 1.54 18.00
N ALA A 70 8.08 1.71 16.70
CA ALA A 70 8.02 0.62 15.75
C ALA A 70 8.87 0.96 14.52
N TRP A 71 9.55 -0.03 13.96
CA TRP A 71 10.35 0.14 12.76
C TRP A 71 10.43 -1.15 11.96
N MET A 72 10.87 -1.03 10.71
CA MET A 72 11.07 -2.15 9.80
C MET A 72 12.49 -2.08 9.23
N ASP A 73 13.01 -3.22 8.78
CA ASP A 73 14.37 -3.28 8.22
C ASP A 73 14.44 -2.74 6.79
N ARG A 74 13.32 -2.81 6.05
CA ARG A 74 13.23 -2.44 4.63
C ARG A 74 12.03 -1.54 4.36
N GLU A 75 12.23 -0.58 3.47
CA GLU A 75 11.16 0.32 3.01
C GLU A 75 10.19 -0.36 2.06
N VAL A 76 10.70 -1.20 1.15
CA VAL A 76 9.91 -1.86 0.11
C VAL A 76 9.95 -3.37 0.31
N HIS A 77 8.79 -4.01 0.17
CA HIS A 77 8.61 -5.47 0.21
C HIS A 77 7.87 -5.91 -1.05
N TYR A 78 8.26 -7.03 -1.63
CA TYR A 78 7.54 -7.62 -2.75
C TYR A 78 6.31 -8.40 -2.29
N HIS A 79 5.36 -8.60 -3.22
CA HIS A 79 4.20 -9.44 -2.97
C HIS A 79 4.63 -10.86 -2.55
N GLY A 80 4.10 -11.32 -1.41
CA GLY A 80 4.40 -12.64 -0.85
C GLY A 80 5.61 -12.67 0.08
N GLU A 81 6.39 -11.60 0.20
CA GLU A 81 7.47 -11.52 1.19
C GLU A 81 6.91 -11.28 2.60
N ALA A 82 7.52 -11.92 3.59
CA ALA A 82 7.19 -11.68 4.99
C ALA A 82 7.68 -10.29 5.42
N ILE A 83 6.85 -9.58 6.19
CA ILE A 83 7.16 -8.25 6.70
C ILE A 83 7.62 -8.38 8.16
N SER A 84 8.88 -8.03 8.42
CA SER A 84 9.42 -7.97 9.78
C SER A 84 9.14 -6.59 10.39
N VAL A 85 8.45 -6.57 11.54
CA VAL A 85 8.13 -5.34 12.28
C VAL A 85 8.70 -5.45 13.68
N HIS A 86 9.60 -4.54 14.02
CA HIS A 86 10.16 -4.43 15.35
C HIS A 86 9.31 -3.47 16.18
N VAL A 87 9.07 -3.82 17.45
CA VAL A 87 8.25 -3.02 18.36
C VAL A 87 8.96 -2.90 19.71
N SER A 88 9.15 -1.68 20.18
CA SER A 88 9.69 -1.36 21.50
C SER A 88 8.69 -0.53 22.29
N ILE A 89 8.44 -0.95 23.54
CA ILE A 89 7.48 -0.28 24.43
C ILE A 89 8.14 -0.03 25.77
N ASN A 90 8.27 1.25 26.12
CA ASN A 90 8.66 1.66 27.46
C ASN A 90 7.41 2.15 28.21
N ASN A 91 6.87 1.29 29.08
CA ASN A 91 5.69 1.62 29.88
C ASN A 91 6.10 2.17 31.25
N TYR A 92 6.20 3.48 31.35
CA TYR A 92 6.41 4.17 32.63
C TYR A 92 5.08 4.51 33.32
N THR A 93 3.94 4.16 32.73
CA THR A 93 2.62 4.44 33.31
C THR A 93 2.25 3.43 34.40
N SER A 94 1.27 3.77 35.22
CA SER A 94 0.63 2.81 36.15
C SER A 94 -0.39 1.87 35.49
N LYS A 95 -0.59 1.96 34.17
CA LYS A 95 -1.58 1.17 33.42
C LYS A 95 -0.96 -0.10 32.83
N VAL A 96 -1.78 -1.13 32.64
CA VAL A 96 -1.37 -2.43 32.07
C VAL A 96 -1.69 -2.49 30.57
N ILE A 97 -0.72 -2.93 29.77
CA ILE A 97 -0.90 -3.24 28.35
C ILE A 97 -1.52 -4.64 28.24
N LYS A 98 -2.76 -4.72 27.77
CA LYS A 98 -3.48 -6.01 27.68
C LYS A 98 -3.21 -6.77 26.39
N ARG A 99 -2.98 -6.08 25.27
CA ARG A 99 -2.83 -6.67 23.95
C ARG A 99 -2.11 -5.72 23.00
N ILE A 100 -1.23 -6.28 22.16
CA ILE A 100 -0.62 -5.60 21.02
C ILE A 100 -1.26 -6.21 19.75
N LYS A 101 -1.63 -5.36 18.79
CA LYS A 101 -2.14 -5.78 17.48
C LYS A 101 -1.30 -5.12 16.39
N ILE A 102 -0.92 -5.91 15.40
CA ILE A 102 -0.22 -5.45 14.20
C ILE A 102 -1.12 -5.80 13.03
N ALA A 103 -1.28 -4.86 12.09
CA ALA A 103 -2.07 -5.05 10.89
C ALA A 103 -1.40 -4.34 9.71
N VAL A 104 -1.52 -4.94 8.53
CA VAL A 104 -1.28 -4.28 7.24
C VAL A 104 -2.65 -3.77 6.77
N VAL A 105 -2.71 -2.49 6.39
CA VAL A 105 -3.95 -1.80 6.00
C VAL A 105 -3.81 -1.25 4.59
#